data_AF-A0A2M7XBW8-F1
#
_entry.id   AF-A0A2M7XBW8-F1
#
_cell.length_a   1.000
_cell.length_b   1.000
_cell.length_c   1.000
_cell.angle_alpha   90.00
_cell.angle_beta   90.00
_cell.angle_gamma   90.00
#
_symmetry.space_group_name_H-M   'P 1'
#
loop_
_entity.id
_entity.type
_entity.pdbx_description
1 polymer ?
#
loop_
_entity_poly.entity_id
_entity_poly.type
_entity_poly.pdbx_seq_one_letter_code
_entity_poly.pdbx_strand_id
1 'polypeptide(L)' 'MFLLLITAFFFFVSMLMRSRSEPASEDAPYKDATRSVEERVDDLLSRMTTDEKIGQMALVEKNSIFLKSHI' A
#
# COMPACT_ATOMS: atom_id res chain seq x y z
N MET A 1 -1.17 5.20 44.62
CA MET A 1 -1.03 6.34 43.69
C MET A 1 -0.06 6.02 42.54
N PHE A 2 1.21 5.66 42.81
CA PHE A 2 2.19 5.31 41.77
C PHE A 2 1.80 4.11 40.87
N LEU A 3 1.22 3.04 41.44
CA LEU A 3 0.78 1.87 40.66
C LEU A 3 -0.33 2.22 39.63
N LEU A 4 -1.26 3.11 40.01
CA LEU A 4 -2.33 3.59 39.12
C LEU A 4 -1.79 4.46 37.99
N LEU A 5 -0.72 5.23 38.25
CA LEU A 5 -0.06 6.05 37.24
C LEU A 5 0.69 5.19 36.22
N ILE A 6 1.32 4.09 36.65
CA ILE A 6 2.02 3.15 35.76
C ILE A 6 1.02 2.43 34.86
N THR A 7 -0.11 1.96 35.40
CA THR A 7 -1.15 1.30 34.58
C THR A 7 -1.79 2.27 33.60
N ALA A 8 -2.04 3.51 34.01
CA ALA A 8 -2.58 4.55 33.13
C ALA A 8 -1.57 4.94 32.04
N PHE A 9 -0.28 5.01 32.37
CA PHE A 9 0.79 5.27 31.42
C PHE A 9 0.93 4.15 30.38
N PHE A 10 0.92 2.89 30.81
CA PHE A 10 0.94 1.74 29.88
C PHE A 10 -0.27 1.74 28.95
N PHE A 11 -1.46 1.99 29.49
CA PHE A 11 -2.69 2.10 28.70
C PHE A 11 -2.62 3.27 27.69
N PHE A 12 -2.09 4.41 28.10
CA PHE A 12 -1.90 5.58 27.24
C PHE A 12 -0.87 5.32 26.13
N VAL A 13 0.25 4.65 26.44
CA VAL A 13 1.24 4.23 25.44
C VAL A 13 0.66 3.21 24.46
N SER A 14 -0.14 2.26 24.94
CA SER A 14 -0.86 1.31 24.08
C SER A 14 -1.90 2.00 23.19
N MET A 15 -2.55 3.06 23.68
CA MET A 15 -3.47 3.88 22.90
C MET A 15 -2.74 4.66 21.80
N LEU A 16 -1.56 5.23 22.09
CA LEU A 16 -0.73 5.91 21.09
C LEU A 16 -0.25 4.95 19.98
N MET A 17 -0.02 3.68 20.30
CA MET A 17 0.35 2.63 19.33
C MET A 17 -0.83 2.14 18.47
N ARG A 18 -2.08 2.40 18.88
CA ARG A 18 -3.30 1.94 18.18
C ARG A 18 -3.60 2.73 16.89
N SER A 19 -2.90 3.83 16.62
CA SER A 19 -3.17 4.74 15.50
C SER A 19 -2.50 4.39 14.16
N ARG A 20 -2.13 3.13 13.92
CA ARG A 20 -1.86 2.64 12.54
C ARG A 20 -3.12 2.04 11.95
N SER A 21 -4.08 2.90 11.62
CA SER A 21 -5.11 2.60 10.63
C SER A 21 -4.60 3.08 9.27
N GLU A 22 -3.83 2.26 8.56
CA GLU A 22 -3.78 2.44 7.11
C GLU A 22 -5.03 1.79 6.53
N PRO A 23 -5.89 2.51 5.80
CA PRO A 23 -6.86 1.88 4.93
C PRO A 23 -6.09 1.35 3.72
N ALA A 24 -5.29 0.30 3.91
CA ALA A 24 -4.93 -0.56 2.81
C ALA A 24 -6.24 -1.20 2.37
N SER A 25 -6.72 -0.81 1.18
CA SER A 25 -7.84 -1.44 0.48
C SER A 25 -7.94 -2.91 0.87
N GLU A 26 -8.98 -3.28 1.63
CA GLU A 26 -9.01 -4.49 2.48
C GLU A 26 -8.80 -5.82 1.75
N ASP A 27 -8.61 -5.84 0.44
CA ASP A 27 -8.26 -7.07 -0.27
C ASP A 27 -7.37 -6.82 -1.50
N ALA A 28 -6.22 -6.17 -1.29
CA ALA A 28 -5.16 -6.04 -2.30
C ALA A 28 -3.83 -6.64 -1.81
N PRO A 29 -3.71 -7.99 -1.79
CA PRO A 29 -2.49 -8.69 -1.38
C PRO A 29 -1.20 -8.15 -1.98
N TYR A 30 -1.21 -7.67 -3.23
CA TYR A 30 -0.02 -7.08 -3.87
C TYR A 30 0.57 -5.85 -3.13
N LYS A 31 -0.24 -5.14 -2.33
CA LYS A 31 0.19 -3.97 -1.53
C LYS A 31 0.79 -4.35 -0.18
N ASP A 32 0.61 -5.58 0.27
CA ASP A 32 1.11 -6.05 1.55
C ASP A 32 2.60 -6.39 1.46
N ALA A 33 3.45 -5.55 2.07
CA ALA A 33 4.89 -5.73 2.05
C ALA A 33 5.38 -6.94 2.89
N THR A 34 4.51 -7.56 3.69
CA THR A 34 4.86 -8.74 4.50
C THR A 34 4.74 -10.05 3.73
N ARG A 35 4.05 -10.06 2.58
CA ARG A 35 3.91 -11.22 1.68
C ARG A 35 5.11 -11.40 0.75
N SER A 36 5.26 -12.60 0.19
CA SER A 36 6.34 -12.86 -0.77
C SER A 36 6.16 -12.03 -2.04
N VAL A 37 7.25 -11.84 -2.79
CA VAL A 37 7.19 -11.12 -4.06
C VAL A 37 6.29 -11.87 -5.05
N GLU A 38 6.40 -13.21 -5.08
CA GLU A 38 5.63 -14.08 -5.96
C GLU A 38 4.12 -13.94 -5.69
N GLU A 39 3.70 -14.00 -4.42
CA GLU A 39 2.28 -13.84 -4.04
C GLU A 39 1.73 -12.47 -4.46
N ARG A 40 2.56 -11.43 -4.33
CA ARG A 40 2.18 -10.06 -4.70
C ARG A 40 2.10 -9.88 -6.21
N VAL A 41 3.02 -10.49 -6.96
CA VAL A 41 3.04 -10.46 -8.42
C VAL A 41 1.84 -11.21 -8.99
N ASP A 42 1.54 -12.39 -8.47
CA ASP A 42 0.40 -13.20 -8.93
C ASP A 42 -0.94 -12.47 -8.70
N ASP A 43 -1.14 -11.89 -7.52
CA ASP A 43 -2.34 -11.09 -7.23
C ASP A 43 -2.43 -9.86 -8.15
N LEU A 44 -1.33 -9.12 -8.36
CA LEU A 44 -1.32 -7.94 -9.24
C LEU A 44 -1.64 -8.30 -10.69
N LEU A 45 -0.96 -9.31 -11.26
CA LEU A 45 -1.15 -9.72 -12.65
C LEU A 45 -2.54 -10.28 -12.92
N SER A 46 -3.20 -10.88 -11.92
CA SER A 46 -4.57 -11.38 -12.02
C SER A 46 -5.60 -10.25 -12.19
N ARG A 47 -5.28 -9.05 -11.71
CA ARG A 47 -6.18 -7.88 -11.71
C ARG A 47 -5.96 -6.93 -12.87
N MET A 48 -4.79 -7.00 -13.53
CA MET A 48 -4.45 -6.13 -14.65
C MET A 48 -5.16 -6.55 -15.94
N THR A 49 -5.68 -5.54 -16.64
CA THR A 49 -6.10 -5.64 -18.04
C THR A 49 -4.89 -5.88 -18.96
N THR A 50 -5.17 -6.31 -20.18
CA THR A 50 -4.13 -6.50 -21.22
C THR A 50 -3.39 -5.20 -21.51
N ASP A 51 -4.10 -4.07 -21.60
CA ASP A 51 -3.49 -2.77 -21.89
C ASP A 51 -2.54 -2.33 -20.77
N GLU A 52 -2.92 -2.56 -19.50
CA GLU A 52 -2.05 -2.29 -18.36
C GLU A 52 -0.79 -3.17 -18.40
N LYS A 53 -0.90 -4.45 -18.79
CA LYS A 53 0.25 -5.36 -18.94
C LYS A 53 1.19 -4.90 -20.05
N ILE A 54 0.64 -4.51 -21.20
CA ILE A 54 1.41 -3.93 -22.32
C ILE A 54 2.12 -2.65 -21.85
N GLY A 55 1.45 -1.81 -21.06
CA GLY A 55 2.03 -0.61 -20.46
C GLY A 55 3.26 -0.90 -19.60
N GLN A 56 3.28 -2.00 -18.82
CA GLN A 56 4.45 -2.38 -18.02
C GLN A 56 5.63 -2.89 -18.85
N MET A 57 5.39 -3.41 -20.06
CA MET A 57 6.45 -3.86 -20.98
C MET A 57 7.06 -2.72 -21.80
N ALA A 58 6.42 -1.54 -21.82
CA ALA A 58 6.85 -0.42 -22.64
C ALA A 58 8.01 0.34 -21.97
N LEU A 59 9.18 0.32 -22.60
CA LEU A 59 10.27 1.23 -22.26
C LEU A 59 10.02 2.58 -22.93
N VAL A 60 9.96 3.65 -22.14
CA VAL A 60 9.62 4.99 -22.61
C VAL A 60 10.72 5.96 -22.22
N GLU A 61 11.12 6.81 -23.17
CA GLU A 61 12.12 7.85 -22.94
C GLU A 61 11.59 8.95 -22.01
N LYS A 62 12.50 9.56 -21.23
CA LYS A 62 12.12 10.62 -20.31
C LYS A 62 11.51 11.79 -21.10
N ASN A 63 10.34 12.26 -20.65
CA ASN A 63 9.57 13.36 -21.27
C ASN A 63 8.97 13.07 -22.66
N SER A 64 8.85 11.81 -23.09
CA SER A 64 8.22 11.49 -24.39
C SER A 64 6.71 11.25 -24.33
N ILE A 65 6.10 11.33 -23.15
CA ILE A 65 4.64 11.23 -22.96
C ILE A 65 4.07 12.64 -22.89
N PHE A 66 3.21 12.97 -23.85
CA PHE A 66 2.48 14.24 -23.89
C PHE A 66 1.03 13.99 -23.51
N LEU A 67 0.54 14.67 -22.47
CA LEU A 67 -0.89 14.70 -22.18
C LEU A 67 -1.59 15.39 -23.35
N LYS A 68 -2.45 14.65 -24.05
CA LYS A 68 -3.31 15.24 -25.07
C LYS A 68 -4.35 16.11 -24.38
N SER A 69 -4.04 17.41 -24.27
CA SER A 69 -5.01 18.43 -23.91
C SER A 69 -6.07 18.48 -25.01
N HIS A 70 -7.26 17.95 -24.75
CA HIS A 70 -8.42 18.23 -25.59
C HIS A 70 -8.82 19.70 -25.38
N ILE A 71 -8.28 20.58 -26.23
CA ILE A 71 -8.82 21.92 -26.49
C ILE A 71 -9.54 21.86 -27.84
#